data_AF-A0A956HXI1-F1
#
_entry.id   AF-A0A956HXI1-F1
#
_cell.length_a   1.000
_cell.length_b   1.000
_cell.length_c   1.000
_cell.angle_alpha   90.00
_cell.angle_beta   90.00
_cell.angle_gamma   90.00
#
_symmetry.space_group_name_H-M   'P 1'
#
loop_
_entity.id
_entity.type
_entity.pdbx_description
1 polymer ?
#
loop_
_entity_poly.entity_id
_entity_poly.type
_entity_poly.pdbx_seq_one_letter_code
_entity_poly.pdbx_strand_id
1 'polypeptide(L)'
;MNRVSLLWVVALAVAAMACGGGLPKRYIVERDLGDYAYRRYQHVLDVEFNIEGNPAEGHTATYIRRSEGKAVSFVTAFVTVYKSPKGLSADVKDRLASLGTYDVGIRELGGANVWWLDGGGDRWALWVSGRHVVKLGAPEGKKSIPDDVVDAYLSLYPSDLDSHGRAFADAPSAGPAHGLESGDESDEAPMPKSLREGAPR
;
A
#
# COMPACT_ATOMS: atom_id res chain seq x y z
N MET A 1 -42.31 -11.77 -25.89
CA MET A 1 -40.93 -11.43 -25.47
C MET A 1 -40.10 -12.70 -25.43
N ASN A 2 -39.19 -12.84 -26.39
CA ASN A 2 -38.48 -14.09 -26.66
C ASN A 2 -37.43 -14.38 -25.58
N ARG A 3 -37.55 -15.53 -24.93
CA ARG A 3 -36.59 -16.06 -23.92
C ARG A 3 -35.14 -16.15 -24.43
N VAL A 4 -34.96 -16.16 -25.76
CA VAL A 4 -33.65 -16.19 -26.42
C VAL A 4 -32.87 -14.88 -26.26
N SER A 5 -33.54 -13.72 -26.17
CA SER A 5 -32.86 -12.42 -26.07
C SER A 5 -32.28 -12.14 -24.68
N LEU A 6 -32.80 -12.79 -23.63
CA LEU A 6 -32.33 -12.60 -22.26
C LEU A 6 -31.02 -13.37 -21.97
N LEU A 7 -30.82 -14.52 -22.63
CA LEU A 7 -29.64 -15.36 -22.47
C LEU A 7 -28.36 -14.73 -23.04
N TRP A 8 -28.47 -13.92 -24.10
CA TRP A 8 -27.33 -13.22 -24.69
C TRP A 8 -26.82 -12.05 -23.85
N VAL A 9 -27.70 -11.35 -23.13
CA VAL A 9 -27.31 -10.24 -22.24
C VAL A 9 -26.56 -10.74 -21.01
N VAL A 10 -26.94 -11.91 -20.47
CA VAL A 10 -26.26 -12.50 -19.30
C VAL A 10 -24.87 -13.04 -19.68
N ALA A 11 -24.71 -13.63 -20.87
CA ALA A 11 -23.41 -14.14 -21.32
C ALA A 11 -22.37 -13.03 -21.56
N LEU A 12 -22.78 -11.84 -22.00
CA LEU A 12 -21.89 -10.71 -22.21
C LEU A 12 -21.41 -10.07 -20.89
N ALA A 13 -22.25 -10.10 -19.84
CA ALA A 13 -21.91 -9.56 -18.53
C ALA A 13 -20.89 -10.43 -17.77
N VAL A 14 -20.89 -11.75 -17.97
CA VAL A 14 -19.96 -12.68 -17.30
C VAL A 14 -18.55 -12.65 -17.93
N ALA A 15 -18.44 -12.37 -19.23
CA ALA A 15 -17.15 -12.28 -19.92
C ALA A 15 -16.30 -11.06 -19.48
N ALA A 16 -16.94 -10.00 -18.96
CA ALA A 16 -16.23 -8.79 -18.50
C ALA A 16 -15.55 -8.97 -17.13
N MET A 17 -15.90 -10.00 -16.35
CA MET A 17 -15.26 -10.27 -15.05
C MET A 17 -14.06 -11.22 -15.14
N ALA A 18 -13.78 -11.79 -16.31
CA ALA A 18 -12.73 -12.79 -16.49
C ALA A 18 -11.36 -12.20 -16.91
N CYS A 19 -11.27 -10.89 -17.11
CA CYS A 19 -10.01 -10.20 -17.43
C CYS A 19 -9.34 -9.55 -16.21
N GLY A 20 -9.55 -10.09 -15.01
CA GLY A 20 -8.73 -9.77 -13.85
C GLY A 20 -7.53 -10.71 -13.81
N GLY A 21 -6.44 -10.37 -14.50
CA GLY A 21 -5.19 -11.11 -14.38
C GLY A 21 -4.80 -11.21 -12.90
N GLY A 22 -4.69 -12.42 -12.37
CA GLY A 22 -4.34 -12.63 -10.97
C GLY A 22 -3.01 -11.95 -10.60
N LEU A 23 -2.83 -11.68 -9.31
CA LEU A 23 -1.61 -11.04 -8.83
C LEU A 23 -0.35 -11.80 -9.28
N PRO A 24 0.71 -11.10 -9.75
CA PRO A 24 1.97 -11.74 -10.09
C PRO A 24 2.53 -12.53 -8.91
N LYS A 25 3.21 -13.66 -9.18
CA LYS A 25 3.81 -14.51 -8.14
C LYS A 25 4.76 -13.76 -7.20
N ARG A 26 5.41 -12.71 -7.70
CA ARG A 26 6.36 -11.87 -6.97
C ARG A 26 5.82 -10.45 -6.70
N TYR A 27 4.50 -10.25 -6.84
CA TYR A 27 3.76 -9.02 -6.50
C TYR A 27 4.21 -7.75 -7.24
N ILE A 28 4.99 -7.91 -8.31
CA ILE A 28 5.65 -6.83 -9.03
C ILE A 28 5.44 -7.04 -10.52
N VAL A 29 5.38 -5.95 -11.29
CA VAL A 29 5.17 -6.03 -12.74
C VAL A 29 6.50 -6.30 -13.45
N GLU A 30 6.82 -7.56 -13.72
CA GLU A 30 8.06 -7.98 -14.37
C GLU A 30 7.99 -7.87 -15.91
N ARG A 31 7.68 -6.67 -16.42
CA ARG A 31 7.66 -6.33 -17.84
C ARG A 31 7.86 -4.83 -18.03
N ASP A 32 8.10 -4.42 -19.27
CA ASP A 32 8.22 -3.00 -19.61
C ASP A 32 6.89 -2.26 -19.39
N LEU A 33 7.01 -1.01 -18.96
CA LEU A 33 5.92 -0.10 -18.61
C LEU A 33 6.09 1.21 -19.39
N GLY A 34 5.40 1.32 -20.52
CA GLY A 34 5.61 2.40 -21.47
C GLY A 34 7.06 2.45 -21.94
N ASP A 35 7.70 3.62 -21.81
CA ASP A 35 9.11 3.83 -22.14
C ASP A 35 10.11 3.31 -21.08
N TYR A 36 9.61 2.78 -19.96
CA TYR A 36 10.43 2.30 -18.85
C TYR A 36 10.62 0.79 -18.95
N ALA A 37 11.84 0.38 -19.30
CA ALA A 37 12.22 -1.01 -19.42
C ALA A 37 12.45 -1.65 -18.04
N TYR A 38 11.86 -2.81 -17.79
CA TYR A 38 12.09 -3.59 -16.57
C TYR A 38 13.56 -4.02 -16.49
N ARG A 39 14.15 -3.94 -15.28
CA ARG A 39 15.56 -4.32 -15.08
C ARG A 39 15.79 -5.39 -14.06
N ARG A 40 15.17 -5.28 -12.89
CA ARG A 40 15.38 -6.26 -11.84
C ARG A 40 14.21 -6.31 -10.89
N TYR A 41 14.00 -7.50 -10.37
CA TYR A 41 13.24 -7.77 -9.16
C TYR A 41 14.21 -7.99 -8.00
N GLN A 42 13.83 -7.58 -6.80
CA GLN A 42 14.49 -7.97 -5.57
C GLN A 42 13.46 -8.24 -4.46
N HIS A 43 13.70 -9.31 -3.71
CA HIS A 43 13.01 -9.57 -2.46
C HIS A 43 13.73 -8.78 -1.34
N VAL A 44 12.97 -8.05 -0.54
CA VAL A 44 13.50 -7.17 0.51
C VAL A 44 12.97 -7.69 1.84
N LEU A 45 13.89 -8.07 2.72
CA LEU A 45 13.56 -8.52 4.08
C LEU A 45 13.29 -7.36 5.03
N ASP A 46 13.80 -6.17 4.69
CA ASP A 46 13.59 -4.95 5.46
C ASP A 46 12.28 -4.28 5.00
N VAL A 47 11.26 -4.33 5.86
CA VAL A 47 9.95 -3.75 5.59
C VAL A 47 9.94 -2.32 6.13
N GLU A 48 9.64 -1.37 5.25
CA GLU A 48 9.69 0.06 5.56
C GLU A 48 8.76 0.46 6.72
N PHE A 49 7.57 -0.14 6.82
CA PHE A 49 6.65 0.07 7.94
C PHE A 49 6.50 -1.20 8.76
N ASN A 50 7.31 -1.34 9.81
CA ASN A 50 7.12 -2.45 10.75
C ASN A 50 5.86 -2.22 11.59
N ILE A 51 4.87 -3.10 11.44
CA ILE A 51 3.60 -3.07 12.18
C ILE A 51 3.61 -4.22 13.18
N GLU A 52 3.47 -3.87 14.46
CA GLU A 52 3.45 -4.84 15.53
C GLU A 52 2.29 -5.83 15.36
N GLY A 53 2.57 -7.13 15.53
CA GLY A 53 1.58 -8.19 15.32
C GLY A 53 1.21 -8.48 13.87
N ASN A 54 1.69 -7.68 12.90
CA ASN A 54 1.37 -7.83 11.48
C ASN A 54 2.65 -7.93 10.62
N PRO A 55 3.33 -9.10 10.61
CA PRO A 55 4.56 -9.28 9.86
C PRO A 55 4.33 -9.13 8.35
N ALA A 56 5.40 -8.79 7.63
CA ALA A 56 5.33 -8.51 6.21
C ALA A 56 6.60 -8.90 5.43
N GLU A 57 6.45 -8.98 4.11
CA GLU A 57 7.53 -9.25 3.15
C GLU A 57 7.57 -8.15 2.09
N GLY A 58 8.76 -7.70 1.69
CA GLY A 58 8.95 -6.65 0.70
C GLY A 58 9.34 -7.17 -0.68
N HIS A 59 8.76 -6.60 -1.73
CA HIS A 59 9.09 -6.87 -3.12
C HIS A 59 9.40 -5.56 -3.83
N THR A 60 10.46 -5.51 -4.64
CA THR A 60 10.78 -4.31 -5.41
C THR A 60 11.09 -4.62 -6.87
N ALA A 61 10.72 -3.69 -7.75
CA ALA A 61 11.25 -3.60 -9.11
C ALA A 61 11.90 -2.26 -9.38
N THR A 62 12.91 -2.30 -10.25
CA THR A 62 13.48 -1.12 -10.88
C THR A 62 13.16 -1.14 -12.37
N TYR A 63 12.64 -0.02 -12.87
CA TYR A 63 12.42 0.25 -14.29
C TYR A 63 13.31 1.41 -14.72
N ILE A 64 13.89 1.35 -15.92
CA ILE A 64 14.76 2.43 -16.42
C ILE A 64 14.31 2.89 -17.79
N ARG A 65 14.46 4.20 -18.01
CA ARG A 65 14.36 4.82 -19.32
C ARG A 65 15.72 5.42 -19.66
N ARG A 66 16.24 5.01 -20.81
CA ARG A 66 17.46 5.59 -21.40
C ARG A 66 17.05 6.65 -22.40
N SER A 67 17.69 7.80 -22.36
CA SER A 67 17.56 8.84 -23.38
C SER A 67 18.95 9.19 -23.89
N GLU A 68 19.10 9.28 -25.20
CA GLU A 68 20.39 9.60 -25.82
C GLU A 68 20.94 10.93 -25.28
N GLY A 69 22.21 10.92 -24.85
CA GLY A 69 22.90 12.10 -24.32
C GLY A 69 22.40 12.61 -22.97
N LYS A 70 21.55 11.87 -22.24
CA LYS A 70 21.03 12.26 -20.91
C LYS A 70 21.31 11.21 -19.84
N ALA A 71 21.26 11.65 -18.58
CA ALA A 71 21.31 10.75 -17.43
C ALA A 71 20.19 9.70 -17.49
N VAL A 72 20.49 8.48 -17.02
CA VAL A 72 19.52 7.38 -16.94
C VAL A 72 18.44 7.74 -15.92
N SER A 73 17.18 7.70 -16.34
CA SER A 73 16.03 7.89 -15.45
C SER A 73 15.56 6.53 -14.97
N PHE A 74 15.30 6.39 -13.67
CA PHE A 74 14.75 5.16 -13.10
C PHE A 74 13.52 5.44 -12.24
N VAL A 75 12.64 4.44 -12.17
CA VAL A 75 11.48 4.37 -11.29
C VAL A 75 11.61 3.12 -10.46
N THR A 76 11.34 3.25 -9.17
CA THR A 76 11.32 2.11 -8.26
C THR A 76 9.91 1.88 -7.77
N ALA A 77 9.45 0.64 -7.85
CA ALA A 77 8.22 0.20 -7.23
C ALA A 77 8.55 -0.71 -6.05
N PHE A 78 7.84 -0.54 -4.94
CA PHE A 78 7.85 -1.44 -3.81
C PHE A 78 6.43 -1.91 -3.55
N VAL A 79 6.28 -3.20 -3.26
CA VAL A 79 5.04 -3.79 -2.76
C VAL A 79 5.39 -4.55 -1.50
N THR A 80 4.84 -4.12 -0.38
CA THR A 80 4.95 -4.81 0.90
C THR A 80 3.67 -5.61 1.14
N VAL A 81 3.81 -6.90 1.42
CA VAL A 81 2.71 -7.84 1.65
C VAL A 81 2.62 -8.13 3.14
N TYR A 82 1.56 -7.66 3.80
CA TYR A 82 1.30 -7.92 5.22
C TYR A 82 0.49 -9.20 5.42
N LYS A 83 0.59 -9.77 6.62
CA LYS A 83 -0.19 -10.94 7.02
C LYS A 83 -1.70 -10.64 7.08
N SER A 84 -2.08 -9.50 7.64
CA SER A 84 -3.47 -9.08 7.86
C SER A 84 -3.77 -7.75 7.16
N PRO A 85 -4.92 -7.63 6.46
CA PRO A 85 -5.37 -6.36 5.89
C PRO A 85 -6.04 -5.44 6.92
N LYS A 86 -6.85 -5.98 7.84
CA LYS A 86 -7.71 -5.19 8.74
C LYS A 86 -6.89 -4.15 9.49
N GLY A 87 -7.30 -2.89 9.49
CA GLY A 87 -6.60 -1.81 10.21
C GLY A 87 -5.30 -1.29 9.55
N LEU A 88 -4.82 -1.93 8.47
CA LEU A 88 -3.53 -1.59 7.85
C LEU A 88 -3.47 -0.15 7.34
N SER A 89 -4.59 0.39 6.85
CA SER A 89 -4.65 1.80 6.43
C SER A 89 -4.37 2.76 7.58
N ALA A 90 -4.91 2.48 8.77
CA ALA A 90 -4.72 3.31 9.95
C ALA A 90 -3.27 3.20 10.45
N ASP A 91 -2.72 1.99 10.55
CA ASP A 91 -1.33 1.77 10.96
C ASP A 91 -0.35 2.52 10.05
N VAL A 92 -0.51 2.39 8.72
CA VAL A 92 0.38 3.06 7.75
C VAL A 92 0.25 4.57 7.86
N LYS A 93 -0.98 5.09 8.02
CA LYS A 93 -1.19 6.53 8.19
C LYS A 93 -0.51 7.08 9.43
N ASP A 94 -0.58 6.37 10.55
CA ASP A 94 0.07 6.76 11.80
C ASP A 94 1.61 6.76 11.64
N ARG A 95 2.15 5.77 10.93
CA ARG A 95 3.59 5.74 10.59
C ARG A 95 3.98 6.89 9.65
N LEU A 96 3.18 7.19 8.64
CA LEU A 96 3.44 8.33 7.74
C LEU A 96 3.49 9.66 8.50
N ALA A 97 2.59 9.87 9.47
CA ALA A 97 2.59 11.06 10.31
C ALA A 97 3.86 11.20 11.17
N SER A 98 4.58 10.10 11.41
CA SER A 98 5.85 10.10 12.14
C SER A 98 7.08 10.36 11.26
N LEU A 99 6.94 10.35 9.94
CA LEU A 99 8.03 10.63 8.99
C LEU A 99 8.29 12.14 8.93
N GLY A 100 8.89 12.71 9.98
CA GLY A 100 9.07 14.17 10.15
C GLY A 100 9.91 14.89 9.08
N THR A 101 10.38 14.20 8.05
CA THR A 101 11.16 14.75 6.92
C THR A 101 10.35 14.91 5.62
N TYR A 102 9.10 14.45 5.58
CA TYR A 102 8.26 14.48 4.38
C TYR A 102 7.02 15.34 4.61
N ASP A 103 6.68 16.14 3.60
CA ASP A 103 5.34 16.73 3.48
C ASP A 103 4.40 15.65 2.95
N VAL A 104 3.49 15.19 3.80
CA VAL A 104 2.50 14.15 3.46
C VAL A 104 1.15 14.78 3.12
N GLY A 105 0.64 14.49 1.92
CA GLY A 105 -0.67 14.94 1.44
C GLY A 105 -1.45 13.83 0.75
N ILE A 106 -2.67 14.15 0.31
CA ILE A 106 -3.48 13.26 -0.54
C ILE A 106 -3.50 13.81 -1.96
N ARG A 107 -3.34 12.92 -2.94
CA ARG A 107 -3.42 13.27 -4.36
C ARG A 107 -4.17 12.19 -5.12
N GLU A 108 -4.91 12.61 -6.14
CA GLU A 108 -5.49 11.70 -7.11
C GLU A 108 -4.44 11.36 -8.19
N LEU A 109 -4.21 10.07 -8.42
CA LEU A 109 -3.39 9.52 -9.49
C LEU A 109 -4.15 8.36 -10.15
N GLY A 110 -4.22 8.33 -11.49
CA GLY A 110 -4.93 7.26 -12.21
C GLY A 110 -6.39 7.06 -11.78
N GLY A 111 -7.06 8.13 -11.31
CA GLY A 111 -8.42 8.08 -10.77
C GLY A 111 -8.56 7.51 -9.35
N ALA A 112 -7.47 7.31 -8.62
CA ALA A 112 -7.45 6.80 -7.26
C ALA A 112 -6.73 7.75 -6.29
N ASN A 113 -7.20 7.83 -5.04
CA ASN A 113 -6.49 8.60 -4.02
C ASN A 113 -5.28 7.82 -3.50
N VAL A 114 -4.16 8.52 -3.35
CA VAL A 114 -2.93 7.98 -2.77
C VAL A 114 -2.37 8.99 -1.76
N TRP A 115 -1.60 8.52 -0.78
CA TRP A 115 -0.72 9.39 -0.03
C TRP A 115 0.44 9.82 -0.92
N TRP A 116 0.68 11.13 -0.96
CA TRP A 116 1.78 11.74 -1.68
C TRP A 116 2.80 12.28 -0.68
N LEU A 117 4.04 11.85 -0.79
CA LEU A 117 5.14 12.26 0.06
C LEU A 117 6.11 13.10 -0.77
N ASP A 118 6.39 14.33 -0.34
CA ASP A 118 7.41 15.21 -0.93
C ASP A 118 8.53 15.47 0.09
N GLY A 119 9.75 15.05 -0.23
CA GLY A 119 10.96 15.26 0.58
C GLY A 119 11.86 16.37 0.04
N GLY A 120 11.34 17.25 -0.83
CA GLY A 120 12.09 18.36 -1.46
C GLY A 120 12.94 17.95 -2.67
N GLY A 121 13.49 16.73 -2.67
CA GLY A 121 14.20 16.13 -3.80
C GLY A 121 13.57 14.82 -4.30
N ASP A 122 13.05 14.03 -3.36
CA ASP A 122 12.40 12.75 -3.63
C ASP A 122 10.88 12.86 -3.50
N ARG A 123 10.17 12.14 -4.36
CA ARG A 123 8.70 12.09 -4.34
C ARG A 123 8.20 10.68 -4.45
N TRP A 124 7.21 10.36 -3.63
CA TRP A 124 6.63 9.03 -3.55
C TRP A 124 5.11 9.08 -3.57
N ALA A 125 4.50 8.16 -4.31
CA ALA A 125 3.09 7.80 -4.12
C ALA A 125 3.05 6.53 -3.27
N LEU A 126 2.17 6.51 -2.27
CA LEU A 126 1.95 5.36 -1.40
C LEU A 126 0.45 5.11 -1.23
N TRP A 127 0.03 3.85 -1.29
CA TRP A 127 -1.36 3.49 -0.97
C TRP A 127 -1.47 2.07 -0.44
N VAL A 128 -2.60 1.79 0.20
CA VAL A 128 -2.96 0.45 0.68
C VAL A 128 -3.99 -0.17 -0.26
N SER A 129 -3.87 -1.48 -0.48
CA SER A 129 -4.79 -2.31 -1.26
C SER A 129 -4.96 -3.67 -0.58
N GLY A 130 -6.00 -3.80 0.24
CA GLY A 130 -6.18 -4.92 1.14
C GLY A 130 -4.99 -5.10 2.08
N ARG A 131 -4.22 -6.17 1.91
CA ARG A 131 -3.02 -6.46 2.72
C ARG A 131 -1.72 -5.95 2.12
N HIS A 132 -1.79 -5.19 1.02
CA HIS A 132 -0.61 -4.72 0.29
C HIS A 132 -0.43 -3.23 0.53
N VAL A 133 0.82 -2.81 0.72
CA VAL A 133 1.21 -1.39 0.64
C VAL A 133 2.07 -1.23 -0.60
N VAL A 134 1.62 -0.38 -1.52
CA VAL A 134 2.35 -0.06 -2.75
C VAL A 134 3.01 1.29 -2.59
N LYS A 135 4.29 1.38 -2.96
CA LYS A 135 5.08 2.61 -2.97
C LYS A 135 5.76 2.77 -4.32
N LEU A 136 5.53 3.89 -4.99
CA LEU A 136 6.14 4.23 -6.27
C LEU A 136 6.98 5.50 -6.15
N GLY A 137 8.21 5.46 -6.63
CA GLY A 137 9.12 6.60 -6.63
C GLY A 137 9.09 7.37 -7.95
N ALA A 138 9.00 8.69 -7.87
CA ALA A 138 9.21 9.53 -9.04
C ALA A 138 10.68 9.44 -9.48
N PRO A 139 10.97 9.54 -10.79
CA PRO A 139 12.35 9.63 -11.22
C PRO A 139 13.02 10.89 -10.66
N GLU A 140 14.33 10.80 -10.42
CA GLU A 140 15.13 11.90 -9.89
C GLU A 140 14.89 13.22 -10.66
N GLY A 141 14.64 14.30 -9.90
CA GLY A 141 14.37 15.63 -10.45
C GLY A 141 13.01 15.78 -11.14
N LYS A 142 12.13 14.77 -11.12
CA LYS A 142 10.77 14.84 -11.66
C LYS A 142 9.74 15.14 -10.57
N LYS A 143 8.65 15.79 -10.98
CA LYS A 143 7.52 16.16 -10.12
C LYS A 143 6.38 15.12 -10.13
N SER A 144 6.46 14.14 -11.01
CA SER A 144 5.45 13.11 -11.18
C SER A 144 6.08 11.76 -11.46
N ILE A 145 5.32 10.72 -11.11
CA ILE A 145 5.58 9.34 -11.48
C ILE A 145 4.98 9.13 -12.87
N PRO A 146 5.63 8.39 -13.78
CA PRO A 146 5.07 8.12 -15.12
C PRO A 146 3.72 7.40 -15.04
N ASP A 147 2.76 7.85 -15.85
CA ASP A 147 1.38 7.35 -15.84
C ASP A 147 1.31 5.85 -16.15
N ASP A 148 2.10 5.35 -17.11
CA ASP A 148 2.16 3.91 -17.44
C ASP A 148 2.55 3.03 -16.24
N VAL A 149 3.36 3.56 -15.31
CA VAL A 149 3.73 2.84 -14.08
C VAL A 149 2.61 2.93 -13.06
N VAL A 150 2.03 4.12 -12.88
CA VAL A 150 0.89 4.34 -11.99
C VAL A 150 -0.28 3.43 -12.37
N ASP A 151 -0.68 3.44 -13.64
CA ASP A 151 -1.81 2.68 -14.16
C ASP A 151 -1.60 1.17 -14.03
N ALA A 152 -0.38 0.70 -14.33
CA ALA A 152 -0.05 -0.72 -14.19
C ALA A 152 -0.17 -1.21 -12.75
N TYR A 153 0.25 -0.40 -11.77
CA TYR A 153 0.19 -0.78 -10.36
C TYR A 153 -1.20 -0.57 -9.75
N LEU A 154 -1.91 0.50 -10.10
CA LEU A 154 -3.29 0.71 -9.63
C LEU A 154 -4.25 -0.33 -10.19
N SER A 155 -4.02 -0.79 -11.42
CA SER A 155 -4.82 -1.89 -12.00
C SER A 155 -4.62 -3.21 -11.24
N LEU A 156 -3.44 -3.46 -10.66
CA LEU A 156 -3.18 -4.67 -9.85
C LEU A 156 -3.57 -4.49 -8.38
N TYR A 157 -3.43 -3.27 -7.87
CA TYR A 157 -3.63 -2.90 -6.48
C TYR A 157 -4.50 -1.64 -6.43
N PRO A 158 -5.84 -1.77 -6.58
CA PRO A 158 -6.75 -0.64 -6.43
C PRO A 158 -6.58 -0.01 -5.04
N SER A 159 -6.55 1.32 -4.98
CA SER A 159 -6.40 2.01 -3.70
C SER A 159 -7.66 1.86 -2.85
N ASP A 160 -7.45 1.50 -1.59
CA ASP A 160 -8.51 1.48 -0.58
C ASP A 160 -8.84 2.89 -0.05
N LEU A 161 -8.10 3.93 -0.46
CA LEU A 161 -8.15 5.25 0.19
C LEU A 161 -9.22 6.18 -0.37
N ASP A 162 -9.89 6.88 0.55
CA ASP A 162 -10.78 8.00 0.29
C ASP A 162 -10.00 9.32 0.08
N SER A 163 -10.74 10.41 -0.16
CA SER A 163 -10.16 11.75 -0.35
C SER A 163 -9.48 12.35 0.88
N HIS A 164 -9.60 11.70 2.05
CA HIS A 164 -8.96 12.08 3.30
C HIS A 164 -7.80 11.14 3.67
N GLY A 165 -7.44 10.22 2.77
CA GLY A 165 -6.42 9.21 2.99
C GLY A 165 -6.76 8.27 4.12
N ARG A 166 -8.03 7.89 4.24
CA ARG A 166 -8.53 6.84 5.13
C ARG A 166 -9.07 5.72 4.24
N ALA A 167 -9.01 4.48 4.70
CA ALA A 167 -9.68 3.40 3.98
C ALA A 167 -11.21 3.68 3.86
N PHE A 168 -11.81 3.35 2.72
CA PHE A 168 -13.26 3.25 2.60
C PHE A 168 -13.80 2.25 3.63
N ALA A 169 -15.02 2.48 4.14
CA ALA A 169 -15.56 1.71 5.26
C ALA A 169 -15.70 0.19 4.96
N ASP A 170 -15.91 -0.17 3.70
CA ASP A 170 -16.02 -1.54 3.21
C ASP A 170 -14.71 -2.11 2.66
N ALA A 171 -13.63 -1.30 2.61
CA ALA A 171 -12.34 -1.77 2.14
C ALA A 171 -11.74 -2.78 3.13
N PRO A 172 -11.04 -3.83 2.65
CA PRO A 172 -10.45 -4.83 3.54
C PRO A 172 -9.42 -4.27 4.51
N SER A 173 -8.79 -3.14 4.17
CA SER A 173 -7.80 -2.47 5.03
C SER A 173 -8.37 -1.53 6.09
N ALA A 174 -9.70 -1.37 6.14
CA ALA A 174 -10.39 -0.56 7.13
C ALA A 174 -10.30 -1.14 8.54
N GLY A 175 -10.53 -0.29 9.53
CA GLY A 175 -10.48 -0.62 10.95
C GLY A 175 -9.47 0.24 11.73
N PRO A 176 -9.43 0.11 13.06
CA PRO A 176 -8.44 0.78 13.89
C PRO A 176 -7.04 0.19 13.67
N ALA A 177 -6.01 0.98 13.98
CA ALA A 177 -4.63 0.53 14.03
C ALA A 177 -4.47 -0.61 15.06
N HIS A 178 -3.60 -1.58 14.80
CA HIS A 178 -3.47 -2.80 15.62
C HIS A 178 -2.99 -2.51 17.06
N GLY A 179 -2.33 -1.37 17.30
CA GLY A 179 -1.87 -0.95 18.64
C GLY A 179 -2.90 -0.19 19.48
N LEU A 180 -4.10 0.08 18.96
CA LEU A 180 -5.15 0.83 19.68
C LEU A 180 -6.22 -0.06 20.32
N GLU A 181 -6.23 -1.37 20.04
CA GLU A 181 -7.22 -2.32 20.63
C GLU A 181 -6.81 -2.85 22.02
N SER A 182 -5.60 -2.58 22.51
CA SER A 182 -5.10 -3.05 23.82
C SER A 182 -5.20 -2.01 24.96
N GLY A 183 -6.08 -1.01 24.81
CA GLY A 183 -6.22 0.11 25.74
C GLY A 183 -7.36 0.01 26.76
N ASP A 184 -7.92 -1.18 27.03
CA ASP A 184 -8.99 -1.31 28.04
C ASP A 184 -9.10 -2.75 28.60
N GLU A 185 -8.01 -3.27 29.17
CA GLU A 185 -8.09 -4.28 30.23
C GLU A 185 -6.96 -4.02 31.24
N SER A 186 -7.38 -3.62 32.44
CA SER A 186 -6.60 -3.33 33.64
C SER A 186 -5.38 -4.25 33.88
N ASP A 187 -4.18 -3.74 33.65
CA ASP A 187 -2.94 -4.22 34.29
C ASP A 187 -2.69 -3.45 35.59
N GLU A 188 -3.68 -3.42 36.48
CA GLU A 188 -3.41 -3.31 37.90
C GLU A 188 -3.14 -4.73 38.39
N ALA A 189 -1.89 -5.19 38.25
CA ALA A 189 -1.46 -6.45 38.85
C ALA A 189 -1.86 -6.40 40.33
N PRO A 190 -2.72 -7.31 40.84
CA PRO A 190 -3.16 -7.25 42.22
C PRO A 190 -1.94 -7.39 43.11
N MET A 191 -1.64 -6.34 43.90
CA MET A 191 -0.51 -6.34 44.81
C MET A 191 -0.49 -7.64 45.63
N PRO A 192 0.64 -8.38 45.65
CA PRO A 192 0.78 -9.59 46.45
C PRO A 192 0.43 -9.32 47.90
N LYS A 193 -0.38 -10.20 48.52
CA LYS A 193 -0.82 -10.07 49.92
C LYS A 193 0.33 -9.94 50.93
N SER A 194 1.54 -10.36 50.58
CA SER A 194 2.76 -10.22 51.39
C SER A 194 3.21 -8.78 51.63
N LEU A 195 2.67 -7.79 50.90
CA LEU A 195 2.97 -6.37 51.11
C LEU A 195 1.94 -5.63 51.98
N ARG A 196 0.87 -6.29 52.44
CA ARG A 196 -0.16 -5.66 53.31
C ARG A 196 0.07 -5.83 54.81
N GLU A 197 0.86 -6.81 55.24
CA GLU A 197 1.14 -7.07 56.66
C GLU A 197 2.61 -6.84 56.96
N GLY A 198 2.97 -5.59 57.28
CA GLY A 198 4.35 -5.24 57.62
C GLY A 198 4.54 -3.84 58.21
N ALA A 199 3.49 -3.20 58.72
CA ALA A 199 3.65 -1.97 59.49
C ALA A 199 3.92 -2.34 60.96
N PRO A 200 5.09 -2.02 61.54
CA PRO A 200 5.31 -2.17 62.98
C PRO A 200 4.36 -1.23 63.74
N ARG A 201 3.79 -1.74 64.85
CA ARG A 201 3.07 -0.94 65.84
C ARG A 201 4.05 -0.12 66.66
#